data_AF-A0A938W3Q9-F1
#
_entry.id   AF-A0A938W3Q9-F1
#
_cell.length_a   1.000
_cell.length_b   1.000
_cell.length_c   1.000
_cell.angle_alpha   90.00
_cell.angle_beta   90.00
_cell.angle_gamma   90.00
#
_symmetry.space_group_name_H-M   'P 1'
#
loop_
_entity.id
_entity.type
_entity.pdbx_description
1 polymer ?
#
loop_
_entity_poly.entity_id
_entity_poly.type
_entity_poly.pdbx_seq_one_letter_code
_entity_poly.pdbx_strand_id
1 'polypeptide(L)'
;MTYPSPIIVDTSGSPHARLKPVPLTAVTLADAFWTPRRQLLRDATLPSQFKLLEETGRIDNFRRVAGKVDKPFQGLFFNDSDVYKWIEAAAWSLATDPDPALTAMMDGVIGEISE
;
A
#
# COMPACT_ATOMS: atom_id res chain seq x y z
N MET A 1 -6.54 10.77 21.27
CA MET A 1 -6.19 9.37 21.51
C MET A 1 -4.87 9.09 20.83
N THR A 2 -3.80 8.93 21.58
CA THR A 2 -2.51 8.45 21.05
C THR A 2 -2.65 6.95 20.83
N TYR A 3 -2.77 6.54 19.57
CA TYR A 3 -2.67 5.12 19.23
C TYR A 3 -1.25 4.66 19.61
N PRO A 4 -1.09 3.55 20.35
CA PRO A 4 0.23 2.97 20.50
C PRO A 4 0.80 2.70 19.11
N SER A 5 2.07 3.06 18.89
CA SER A 5 2.75 2.86 17.61
C SER A 5 2.49 1.45 17.09
N PRO A 6 1.92 1.30 15.88
CA PRO A 6 1.44 0.01 15.44
C PRO A 6 2.63 -0.94 15.22
N ILE A 7 2.62 -2.04 15.97
CA ILE A 7 3.39 -3.23 15.63
C ILE A 7 2.56 -3.97 14.58
N ILE A 8 3.04 -4.02 13.34
CA ILE A 8 2.27 -4.58 12.21
C ILE A 8 2.09 -6.11 12.35
N VAL A 9 3.08 -6.81 12.91
CA VAL A 9 2.98 -8.23 13.25
C VAL A 9 3.20 -8.38 14.75
N ASP A 10 2.12 -8.43 15.53
CA ASP A 10 2.23 -8.59 16.98
C ASP A 10 2.45 -10.05 17.36
N THR A 11 3.68 -10.38 17.76
CA THR A 11 4.06 -11.71 18.23
C THR A 11 4.02 -11.86 19.74
N SER A 12 3.55 -10.85 20.48
CA SER A 12 3.60 -10.82 21.96
C SER A 12 2.80 -11.95 22.62
N GLY A 13 1.77 -12.48 21.95
CA GLY A 13 0.97 -13.62 22.40
C GLY A 13 1.54 -14.99 22.04
N SER A 14 2.63 -15.08 21.28
CA SER A 14 3.20 -16.37 20.87
C SER A 14 4.18 -16.92 21.90
N PRO A 15 3.95 -18.12 22.47
CA PRO A 15 4.89 -18.74 23.41
C PRO A 15 6.21 -19.17 22.76
N HIS A 16 6.26 -19.19 21.43
CA HIS A 16 7.45 -19.57 20.66
C HIS A 16 8.26 -18.35 20.18
N ALA A 17 7.68 -17.14 20.24
CA ALA A 17 8.37 -15.93 19.84
C ALA A 17 9.33 -15.46 20.95
N ARG A 18 10.63 -15.70 20.75
CA ARG A 18 11.68 -15.20 21.66
C ARG A 18 12.01 -13.72 21.44
N LEU A 19 11.80 -13.21 20.23
CA LEU A 19 12.03 -11.83 19.86
C LEU A 19 10.71 -11.14 19.55
N LYS A 20 10.63 -9.85 19.91
CA LYS A 20 9.46 -9.00 19.67
C LYS A 20 9.79 -8.00 18.55
N PRO A 21 8.92 -7.83 17.56
CA PRO A 21 9.07 -6.80 16.56
C PRO A 21 9.10 -5.41 17.18
N VAL A 22 9.90 -4.54 16.57
CA VAL A 22 9.99 -3.13 16.95
C VAL A 22 8.85 -2.38 16.24
N PRO A 23 8.12 -1.48 16.92
CA PRO A 23 7.10 -0.66 16.26
C PRO A 23 7.66 0.12 15.08
N LEU A 24 6.88 0.27 14.02
CA LEU A 24 7.33 0.96 12.80
C LEU A 24 7.85 2.37 13.10
N THR A 25 7.14 3.13 13.94
CA THR A 25 7.50 4.52 14.25
C THR A 25 8.66 4.63 15.25
N ALA A 26 9.20 3.51 15.74
CA ALA A 26 10.35 3.51 16.65
C ALA A 26 11.70 3.50 15.88
N VAL A 27 11.66 3.43 14.55
CA VAL A 27 12.87 3.44 13.70
C VAL A 27 12.78 4.61 12.70
N THR A 28 13.77 5.49 12.74
CA THR A 28 13.96 6.52 11.71
C THR A 28 15.17 6.15 10.86
N LEU A 29 14.97 5.96 9.56
CA LEU A 29 16.05 5.71 8.60
C LEU A 29 16.52 7.06 8.06
N ALA A 30 17.71 7.50 8.50
CA ALA A 30 18.29 8.79 8.15
C ALA A 30 19.76 8.63 7.71
N ASP A 31 20.00 7.71 6.79
CA ASP A 31 21.33 7.41 6.24
C ASP A 31 21.41 7.68 4.73
N ALA A 32 22.61 7.62 4.16
CA ALA A 32 22.85 7.90 2.74
C ALA A 32 22.37 6.79 1.79
N PHE A 33 21.97 5.62 2.29
CA PHE A 33 21.58 4.46 1.50
C PHE A 33 20.06 4.29 1.43
N TRP A 34 19.36 4.27 2.57
CA TRP A 34 17.93 4.01 2.67
C TRP A 34 17.08 5.25 2.44
N THR A 35 17.50 6.40 2.94
CA THR A 35 16.77 7.67 2.76
C THR A 35 16.44 7.95 1.30
N PRO A 36 17.41 7.94 0.34
CA PRO A 36 17.09 8.21 -1.06
C PRO A 36 16.18 7.15 -1.70
N ARG A 37 16.22 5.89 -1.25
CA ARG A 37 15.35 4.83 -1.77
C ARG A 37 13.90 5.00 -1.32
N ARG A 38 13.70 5.38 -0.06
CA ARG A 38 12.37 5.71 0.47
C ARG A 38 11.78 6.93 -0.24
N GLN A 39 12.62 7.94 -0.47
CA GLN A 39 12.19 9.12 -1.22
C GLN A 39 11.82 8.78 -2.66
N LEU A 40 12.63 7.97 -3.37
CA LEU A 40 12.31 7.51 -4.73
C LEU A 40 11.02 6.67 -4.77
N LEU A 41 10.78 5.84 -3.74
CA LEU A 41 9.54 5.07 -3.63
C LEU A 41 8.33 5.99 -3.64
N ARG A 42 8.33 7.01 -2.77
CA ARG A 42 7.23 7.96 -2.63
C ARG A 42 7.10 8.87 -3.85
N ASP A 43 8.19 9.49 -4.25
CA ASP A 43 8.16 10.61 -5.20
C ASP A 43 8.01 10.13 -6.66
N ALA A 44 8.35 8.87 -6.96
CA ALA A 44 8.30 8.35 -8.33
C ALA A 44 7.68 6.95 -8.47
N THR A 45 8.03 6.00 -7.60
CA THR A 45 7.65 4.58 -7.81
C THR A 45 6.16 4.36 -7.57
N LEU A 46 5.61 4.82 -6.45
CA LEU A 46 4.19 4.65 -6.13
C LEU A 46 3.27 5.35 -7.17
N PRO A 47 3.52 6.62 -7.57
CA PRO A 47 2.72 7.25 -8.64
C PRO A 47 2.83 6.52 -9.98
N SER A 48 4.04 6.05 -10.34
CA SER A 48 4.24 5.33 -11.60
C SER A 48 3.55 3.96 -11.60
N GLN A 49 3.59 3.25 -10.48
CA GLN A 49 2.88 1.98 -10.31
C GLN A 49 1.37 2.18 -10.39
N PHE A 50 0.81 3.19 -9.72
CA PHE A 50 -0.61 3.53 -9.81
C PHE A 50 -1.03 3.76 -11.27
N LYS A 51 -0.26 4.57 -12.01
CA LYS A 51 -0.51 4.80 -13.44
C LYS A 51 -0.53 3.49 -14.25
N LEU A 52 0.40 2.58 -13.99
CA LEU A 52 0.43 1.28 -14.65
C LEU A 52 -0.77 0.39 -14.26
N LEU A 53 -1.21 0.42 -13.01
CA LEU A 53 -2.40 -0.31 -12.56
C LEU A 53 -3.67 0.16 -13.28
N GLU A 54 -3.79 1.47 -13.52
CA GLU A 54 -4.84 2.06 -14.36
C GLU A 54 -4.69 1.65 -15.83
N GLU A 55 -3.55 1.96 -16.46
CA GLU A 55 -3.31 1.76 -17.90
C GLU A 55 -3.43 0.30 -18.34
N THR A 56 -3.08 -0.62 -17.45
CA THR A 56 -3.08 -2.06 -17.74
C THR A 56 -4.31 -2.77 -17.17
N GLY A 57 -5.29 -2.01 -16.68
CA GLY A 57 -6.64 -2.48 -16.36
C GLY A 57 -6.77 -3.29 -15.06
N ARG A 58 -5.82 -3.18 -14.13
CA ARG A 58 -5.91 -3.86 -12.82
C ARG A 58 -7.01 -3.26 -11.97
N ILE A 59 -7.06 -1.93 -11.86
CA ILE A 59 -8.12 -1.23 -11.13
C ILE A 59 -9.46 -1.37 -11.87
N ASP A 60 -9.44 -1.34 -13.20
CA ASP A 60 -10.64 -1.56 -14.02
C ASP A 60 -11.32 -2.91 -13.76
N ASN A 61 -10.59 -3.95 -13.35
CA ASN A 61 -11.22 -5.23 -13.03
C ASN A 61 -12.22 -5.09 -11.88
N PHE A 62 -11.94 -4.25 -10.88
CA PHE A 62 -12.89 -3.94 -9.81
C PHE A 62 -14.07 -3.13 -10.34
N ARG A 63 -13.81 -2.11 -11.17
CA ARG A 63 -14.85 -1.32 -11.84
C ARG A 63 -15.79 -2.16 -12.70
N ARG A 64 -15.30 -3.23 -13.33
CA ARG A 64 -16.12 -4.17 -14.12
C ARG A 64 -17.05 -4.98 -13.23
N VAL A 65 -16.56 -5.50 -12.11
CA VAL A 65 -17.38 -6.27 -11.16
C VAL A 65 -18.43 -5.39 -10.49
N ALA A 66 -18.10 -4.12 -10.21
CA ALA A 66 -19.05 -3.12 -9.72
C ALA A 66 -20.02 -2.58 -10.79
N GLY A 67 -19.97 -3.08 -12.03
CA GLY A 67 -20.85 -2.65 -13.13
C GLY A 67 -20.58 -1.24 -13.67
N LYS A 68 -19.47 -0.60 -13.28
CA LYS A 68 -19.06 0.74 -13.76
C LYS A 68 -18.45 0.69 -15.17
N VAL A 69 -17.97 -0.47 -15.59
CA VAL A 69 -17.38 -0.71 -16.91
C VAL A 69 -17.93 -2.02 -17.50
N ASP A 70 -18.62 -1.94 -18.63
CA ASP A 70 -19.14 -3.12 -19.35
C ASP A 70 -18.08 -3.70 -20.30
N LYS A 71 -17.11 -4.44 -19.73
CA LYS A 71 -16.04 -5.15 -20.45
C LYS A 71 -15.68 -6.45 -19.72
N PRO A 72 -15.20 -7.49 -20.44
CA PRO A 72 -14.74 -8.73 -19.80
C PRO A 72 -13.50 -8.49 -18.94
N PHE A 73 -13.20 -9.41 -18.03
CA PHE A 73 -11.96 -9.44 -17.26
C PHE A 73 -10.70 -9.38 -18.16
N GLN A 74 -9.62 -8.77 -17.67
CA GLN A 74 -8.36 -8.59 -18.39
C GLN A 74 -7.16 -8.91 -17.50
N GLY A 75 -6.21 -9.64 -18.08
CA GLY A 75 -4.93 -9.98 -17.45
C GLY A 75 -4.92 -11.37 -16.80
N LEU A 76 -4.14 -11.53 -15.74
CA LEU A 76 -3.95 -12.81 -15.05
C LEU A 76 -4.86 -12.89 -13.83
N PHE A 77 -5.29 -14.10 -13.47
CA PHE A 77 -6.23 -14.33 -12.35
C PHE A 77 -5.76 -13.76 -10.99
N PHE A 78 -4.48 -13.40 -10.84
CA PHE A 78 -3.90 -12.81 -9.63
C PHE A 78 -3.59 -11.31 -9.75
N ASN A 79 -4.03 -10.65 -10.83
CA ASN A 79 -3.77 -9.23 -11.08
C ASN A 79 -4.25 -8.31 -9.96
N ASP A 80 -5.32 -8.69 -9.25
CA ASP A 80 -5.84 -7.94 -8.11
C ASP A 80 -4.78 -7.81 -7.00
N SER A 81 -3.87 -8.79 -6.88
CA SER A 81 -2.77 -8.74 -5.93
C SER A 81 -1.81 -7.58 -6.17
N ASP A 82 -1.67 -7.10 -7.40
CA ASP A 82 -0.82 -5.94 -7.70
C ASP A 82 -1.43 -4.67 -7.08
N VAL A 83 -2.77 -4.55 -7.08
CA VAL A 83 -3.49 -3.44 -6.44
C VAL A 83 -3.35 -3.52 -4.92
N TYR A 84 -3.55 -4.71 -4.34
CA TYR A 84 -3.42 -4.89 -2.88
C TYR A 84 -2.00 -4.60 -2.38
N LYS A 85 -0.97 -5.05 -3.10
CA LYS A 85 0.44 -4.77 -2.76
C LYS A 85 0.78 -3.30 -2.89
N TRP A 86 0.18 -2.61 -3.87
CA TRP A 86 0.36 -1.17 -4.01
C TRP A 86 -0.27 -0.40 -2.84
N ILE A 87 -1.49 -0.78 -2.42
CA ILE A 87 -2.14 -0.21 -1.22
C ILE A 87 -1.27 -0.47 0.02
N GLU A 88 -0.76 -1.69 0.20
CA GLU A 88 0.12 -2.04 1.31
C GLU A 88 1.37 -1.14 1.32
N ALA A 89 2.05 -0.99 0.18
CA ALA A 89 3.23 -0.14 0.06
C ALA A 89 2.93 1.35 0.34
N ALA A 90 1.79 1.86 -0.15
CA ALA A 90 1.34 3.21 0.13
C ALA A 90 1.07 3.41 1.63
N ALA A 91 0.38 2.47 2.28
CA ALA A 91 0.11 2.51 3.71
C ALA A 91 1.40 2.52 4.56
N TRP A 92 2.40 1.69 4.21
CA TRP A 92 3.72 1.71 4.86
C TRP A 92 4.43 3.06 4.71
N SER A 93 4.36 3.68 3.53
CA SER A 93 4.93 5.02 3.30
C SER A 93 4.22 6.05 4.18
N LEU A 94 2.89 6.11 4.13
CA LEU A 94 2.06 7.08 4.85
C LEU A 94 2.17 6.96 6.38
N ALA A 95 2.42 5.76 6.90
CA ALA A 95 2.58 5.53 8.33
C ALA A 95 3.82 6.22 8.94
N THR A 96 4.78 6.63 8.11
CA THR A 96 5.99 7.34 8.56
C THR A 96 6.16 8.71 7.91
N ASP A 97 5.65 8.89 6.70
CA ASP A 97 5.75 10.10 5.90
C ASP A 97 4.35 10.46 5.34
N PRO A 98 3.52 11.22 6.08
CA PRO A 98 2.19 11.59 5.63
C PRO A 98 2.22 12.41 4.32
N ASP A 99 1.38 12.01 3.36
CA ASP A 99 1.26 12.64 2.05
C ASP A 99 -0.23 12.66 1.64
N PRO A 100 -0.92 13.82 1.69
CA PRO A 100 -2.33 13.92 1.36
C PRO A 100 -2.68 13.47 -0.07
N ALA A 101 -1.76 13.64 -1.03
CA ALA A 101 -2.01 13.24 -2.41
C ALA A 101 -1.98 11.72 -2.55
N LEU A 102 -1.01 11.07 -1.90
CA LEU A 102 -0.94 9.61 -1.85
C LEU A 102 -2.11 9.01 -1.07
N THR A 103 -2.53 9.64 0.04
CA THR A 103 -3.74 9.22 0.78
C THR A 103 -4.97 9.26 -0.10
N ALA A 104 -5.23 10.37 -0.79
CA ALA A 104 -6.38 10.50 -1.67
C ALA A 104 -6.37 9.47 -2.83
N MET A 105 -5.19 9.20 -3.39
CA MET A 105 -5.01 8.17 -4.41
C MET A 105 -5.32 6.77 -3.87
N MET A 106 -4.80 6.45 -2.68
CA MET A 106 -5.04 5.16 -2.01
C MET A 106 -6.52 4.97 -1.65
N ASP A 107 -7.16 5.98 -1.07
CA ASP A 107 -8.57 5.97 -0.71
C ASP A 107 -9.47 5.80 -1.96
N GLY A 108 -9.10 6.44 -3.07
CA GLY A 108 -9.79 6.25 -4.36
C GLY A 108 -9.75 4.80 -4.83
N VAL A 109 -8.59 4.14 -4.76
CA VAL A 109 -8.45 2.72 -5.11
C VAL A 109 -9.24 1.83 -4.15
N ILE A 110 -9.20 2.10 -2.84
CA ILE A 110 -10.00 1.37 -1.84
C ILE A 110 -11.49 1.49 -2.17
N GLY A 111 -11.95 2.67 -2.56
CA GLY A 111 -13.33 2.90 -2.99
C GLY A 111 -13.74 2.05 -4.18
N GLU A 112 -12.85 1.81 -5.15
CA GLU A 112 -13.15 0.91 -6.27
C GLU A 112 -13.26 -0.56 -5.83
N ILE A 113 -12.56 -0.97 -4.78
CA ILE A 113 -12.57 -2.34 -4.25
C ILE A 113 -13.81 -2.61 -3.38
N SER A 114 -14.31 -1.60 -2.65
CA SER A 114 -15.36 -1.78 -1.64
C SER A 114 -16.80 -1.70 -2.15
N GLU A 115 -17.00 -1.26 -3.40
CA GLU A 115 -18.31 -1.14 -4.07
C GLU A 115 -18.78 -2.50 -4.62
#